data_AF-A0A967Q4W7-F1
#
_entry.id   AF-A0A967Q4W7-F1
#
_cell.length_a   1.000
_cell.length_b   1.000
_cell.length_c   1.000
_cell.angle_alpha   90.00
_cell.angle_beta   90.00
_cell.angle_gamma   90.00
#
_symmetry.space_group_name_H-M   'P 1'
#
loop_
_entity.id
_entity.type
_entity.pdbx_description
1 polymer ?
#
loop_
_entity_poly.entity_id
_entity_poly.type
_entity_poly.pdbx_seq_one_letter_code
_entity_poly.pdbx_strand_id
1 'polypeptide(L)'
;MVRKGPNRTTLSGSSALDAALRLLAHRDRSEAELAERLGRRGHDDKEIADVIERCRQWGYLDDLRFARMRARSLIDSGRAVGRRLLHDLRQRGVDEQTAALVLEEIATETDEDELLEVLRQRRFADFDYARADERQRRRVINFFLRRGFALNRVLAVLKKE
;
A
#
# COMPACT_ATOMS: atom_id res chain seq x y z
N MET A 1 37.03 43.33 -10.55
CA MET A 1 37.09 42.77 -9.18
C MET A 1 36.07 41.66 -9.07
N VAL A 2 36.51 40.40 -9.16
CA VAL A 2 35.66 39.22 -9.04
C VAL A 2 35.44 38.93 -7.55
N ARG A 3 34.18 39.00 -7.06
CA ARG A 3 33.84 38.60 -5.70
C ARG A 3 33.04 37.29 -5.72
N LYS A 4 33.83 36.21 -5.67
CA LYS A 4 33.64 34.93 -4.94
C LYS A 4 32.24 34.69 -4.35
N GLY A 5 31.51 33.70 -4.88
CA GLY A 5 30.21 33.24 -4.37
C GLY A 5 30.31 32.55 -2.99
N PRO A 6 29.19 32.38 -2.27
CA PRO A 6 29.22 31.73 -0.97
C PRO A 6 29.13 30.20 -1.09
N ASN A 7 30.06 29.58 -0.36
CA ASN A 7 30.29 28.18 -0.02
C ASN A 7 29.10 27.19 -0.08
N ARG A 8 29.28 26.14 -0.89
CA ARG A 8 28.81 24.78 -0.58
C ARG A 8 29.63 24.23 0.59
N THR A 9 29.13 24.29 1.81
CA THR A 9 29.68 23.46 2.90
C THR A 9 28.66 23.22 4.02
N THR A 10 27.92 22.11 3.93
CA THR A 10 27.33 21.41 5.07
C THR A 10 27.58 19.91 4.91
N LEU A 11 28.72 19.44 5.39
CA LEU A 11 29.02 18.02 5.56
C LEU A 11 28.62 17.60 6.98
N SER A 12 27.44 17.00 7.15
CA SER A 12 27.08 16.11 8.28
C SER A 12 25.70 15.43 8.12
N GLY A 13 25.22 15.23 6.89
CA GLY A 13 23.98 14.50 6.60
C GLY A 13 24.12 13.90 5.20
N SER A 14 23.65 12.68 5.01
CA SER A 14 23.57 12.08 3.67
C SER A 14 22.86 13.05 2.72
N SER A 15 23.33 13.24 1.49
CA SER A 15 22.57 14.06 0.52
C SER A 15 21.14 13.52 0.38
N ALA A 16 20.16 14.36 -0.02
CA ALA A 16 18.79 13.89 -0.23
C ALA A 16 18.75 12.67 -1.17
N LEU A 17 19.61 12.66 -2.19
CA LEU A 17 19.76 11.54 -3.11
C LEU A 17 20.29 10.28 -2.42
N ASP A 18 21.38 10.37 -1.66
CA ASP A 18 21.93 9.21 -0.93
C ASP A 18 20.92 8.67 0.09
N ALA A 19 20.20 9.58 0.77
CA ALA A 19 19.13 9.26 1.69
C ALA A 19 17.99 8.51 0.99
N ALA A 20 17.61 8.95 -0.22
CA ALA A 20 16.60 8.32 -1.06
C ALA A 20 17.05 6.94 -1.55
N LEU A 21 18.25 6.82 -2.09
CA LEU A 21 18.79 5.54 -2.58
C LEU A 21 18.89 4.51 -1.45
N ARG A 22 19.27 4.91 -0.23
CA ARG A 22 19.24 4.01 0.94
C ARG A 22 17.83 3.58 1.31
N LEU A 23 16.84 4.47 1.19
CA LEU A 23 15.45 4.11 1.44
C LEU A 23 14.97 3.09 0.39
N LEU A 24 15.20 3.38 -0.88
CA LEU A 24 14.77 2.54 -2.02
C LEU A 24 15.49 1.20 -2.06
N ALA A 25 16.78 1.15 -1.70
CA ALA A 25 17.53 -0.10 -1.59
C ALA A 25 16.98 -1.05 -0.51
N HIS A 26 16.30 -0.53 0.52
CA HIS A 26 15.70 -1.36 1.56
C HIS A 26 14.36 -1.97 1.13
N ARG A 27 13.53 -1.20 0.43
CA ARG A 27 12.26 -1.66 -0.16
C ARG A 27 11.70 -0.62 -1.13
N ASP A 28 10.83 -1.06 -2.02
CA ASP A 28 10.06 -0.17 -2.88
C ASP A 28 9.18 0.79 -2.07
N ARG A 29 9.01 1.99 -2.63
CA ARG A 29 8.20 3.09 -2.11
C ARG A 29 7.51 3.80 -3.25
N SER A 30 6.36 4.38 -2.95
CA SER A 30 5.78 5.41 -3.80
C SER A 30 6.59 6.70 -3.72
N GLU A 31 6.42 7.56 -4.72
CA GLU A 31 6.97 8.90 -4.75
C GLU A 31 6.56 9.70 -3.50
N ALA A 32 5.28 9.64 -3.12
CA ALA A 32 4.76 10.32 -1.95
C ALA A 32 5.37 9.81 -0.63
N GLU A 33 5.56 8.48 -0.48
CA GLU A 33 6.20 7.93 0.72
C GLU A 33 7.67 8.37 0.79
N LEU A 34 8.36 8.40 -0.35
CA LEU A 34 9.74 8.88 -0.40
C LEU A 34 9.83 10.37 -0.04
N ALA A 35 8.96 11.21 -0.62
CA ALA A 35 8.87 12.64 -0.32
C ALA A 35 8.69 12.90 1.18
N GLU A 36 7.69 12.24 1.79
CA GLU A 36 7.40 12.36 3.22
C GLU A 36 8.62 11.97 4.08
N ARG A 37 9.32 10.89 3.70
CA ARG A 37 10.48 10.40 4.45
C ARG A 37 11.69 11.33 4.33
N LEU A 38 11.91 11.94 3.17
CA LEU A 38 12.96 12.93 2.98
C LEU A 38 12.64 14.23 3.72
N GLY A 39 11.38 14.69 3.71
CA GLY A 39 10.94 15.85 4.48
C GLY A 39 11.10 15.67 5.98
N ARG A 40 10.76 14.48 6.51
CA ARG A 40 11.02 14.11 7.92
C ARG A 40 12.51 14.08 8.29
N ARG A 41 13.41 13.98 7.30
CA ARG A 41 14.86 14.06 7.47
C ARG A 41 15.42 15.48 7.33
N GLY A 42 14.56 16.47 7.05
CA GLY A 42 14.91 17.88 7.00
C GLY A 42 15.34 18.39 5.62
N HIS A 43 15.09 17.64 4.55
CA HIS A 43 15.30 18.11 3.18
C HIS A 43 14.17 19.07 2.77
N ASP A 44 14.50 20.11 2.00
CA ASP A 44 13.51 21.05 1.49
C ASP A 44 12.75 20.52 0.27
N ASP A 45 11.57 21.10 0.00
CA ASP A 45 10.67 20.63 -1.06
C ASP A 45 11.29 20.64 -2.45
N LYS A 46 12.19 21.59 -2.72
CA LYS A 46 12.88 21.68 -4.02
C LYS A 46 13.89 20.56 -4.18
N GLU A 47 14.71 20.32 -3.16
CA GLU A 47 15.67 19.22 -3.15
C GLU A 47 14.97 17.86 -3.25
N ILE A 48 13.82 17.70 -2.59
CA ILE A 48 12.99 16.49 -2.65
C ILE A 48 12.43 16.27 -4.06
N ALA A 49 11.85 17.31 -4.67
CA ALA A 49 11.30 17.22 -6.02
C ALA A 49 12.37 16.83 -7.05
N ASP A 50 13.55 17.45 -6.97
CA ASP A 50 14.68 17.14 -7.85
C ASP A 50 15.15 15.68 -7.68
N VAL A 51 15.17 15.16 -6.45
CA VAL A 51 15.55 13.77 -6.18
C VAL A 51 14.50 12.78 -6.66
N ILE A 52 13.22 13.05 -6.44
CA ILE A 52 12.12 12.20 -6.93
C ILE A 52 12.19 12.09 -8.45
N GLU A 53 12.32 13.22 -9.15
CA GLU A 53 12.39 13.25 -10.61
C GLU A 53 13.58 12.44 -11.12
N ARG A 54 14.77 12.56 -10.49
CA ARG A 54 15.94 11.76 -10.86
C ARG A 54 15.74 10.28 -10.60
N CYS A 55 15.18 9.91 -9.45
CA CYS A 55 14.90 8.51 -9.12
C CYS A 55 13.87 7.89 -10.07
N ARG A 56 12.88 8.67 -10.52
CA ARG A 56 11.90 8.27 -11.53
C ARG A 56 12.55 8.07 -12.91
N GLN A 57 13.36 9.02 -13.36
CA GLN A 57 14.11 8.92 -14.63
C GLN A 57 15.06 7.71 -14.66
N TRP A 58 15.65 7.37 -13.52
CA TRP A 58 16.52 6.20 -13.37
C TRP A 58 15.76 4.88 -13.15
N GLY A 59 14.42 4.90 -13.07
CA GLY A 59 13.59 3.70 -12.87
C GLY A 59 13.59 3.14 -11.44
N TYR A 60 14.14 3.87 -10.48
CA TYR A 60 14.08 3.51 -9.06
C TYR A 60 12.69 3.77 -8.45
N LEU A 61 11.96 4.76 -8.97
CA LEU A 61 10.57 5.04 -8.62
C LEU A 61 9.65 4.69 -9.78
N ASP A 62 8.57 3.99 -9.46
CA ASP A 62 7.50 3.62 -10.36
C ASP A 62 6.27 3.32 -9.49
N ASP A 63 5.35 4.28 -9.40
CA ASP A 63 4.17 4.19 -8.53
C ASP A 63 3.20 3.09 -8.98
N LEU A 64 3.15 2.80 -10.28
CA LEU A 64 2.33 1.70 -10.81
C LEU A 64 2.91 0.34 -10.40
N ARG A 65 4.23 0.15 -10.56
CA ARG A 65 4.92 -1.06 -10.06
C ARG A 65 4.75 -1.21 -8.55
N PHE A 66 4.95 -0.13 -7.80
CA PHE A 66 4.75 -0.11 -6.35
C PHE A 66 3.32 -0.51 -5.97
N ALA A 67 2.30 0.08 -6.63
CA ALA A 67 0.90 -0.19 -6.36
C ALA A 67 0.54 -1.66 -6.60
N ARG A 68 0.96 -2.24 -7.73
CA ARG A 68 0.76 -3.67 -8.04
C ARG A 68 1.37 -4.58 -6.98
N MET A 69 2.64 -4.37 -6.63
CA MET A 69 3.33 -5.18 -5.63
C MET A 69 2.69 -5.04 -4.24
N ARG A 70 2.30 -3.82 -3.86
CA ARG A 70 1.62 -3.55 -2.60
C ARG A 70 0.28 -4.26 -2.54
N ALA A 71 -0.49 -4.18 -3.61
CA ALA A 71 -1.80 -4.77 -3.70
C ALA A 71 -1.74 -6.30 -3.61
N ARG A 72 -0.86 -6.92 -4.39
CA ARG A 72 -0.58 -8.36 -4.33
C ARG A 72 -0.21 -8.81 -2.92
N SER A 73 0.73 -8.10 -2.28
CA SER A 73 1.15 -8.39 -0.90
C SER A 73 -0.01 -8.30 0.12
N LEU A 74 -0.91 -7.33 -0.04
CA LEU A 74 -2.07 -7.17 0.84
C LEU A 74 -3.12 -8.27 0.65
N ILE A 75 -3.32 -8.71 -0.59
CA ILE A 75 -4.25 -9.78 -0.93
C ILE A 75 -3.72 -11.12 -0.43
N ASP A 76 -2.47 -11.47 -0.75
CA ASP A 76 -1.85 -12.74 -0.34
C ASP A 76 -1.79 -12.89 1.20
N SER A 77 -1.60 -11.77 1.90
CA SER A 77 -1.63 -11.74 3.37
C SER A 77 -3.05 -11.70 3.97
N GLY A 78 -4.08 -11.61 3.15
CA GLY A 78 -5.48 -11.50 3.55
C GLY A 78 -5.77 -10.25 4.37
N ARG A 79 -5.13 -9.12 4.03
CA ARG A 79 -5.23 -7.84 4.77
C ARG A 79 -6.12 -6.81 4.09
N ALA A 80 -6.21 -6.82 2.76
CA ALA A 80 -7.06 -5.90 2.03
C ALA A 80 -7.49 -6.47 0.67
N VAL A 81 -8.75 -6.22 0.33
CA VAL A 81 -9.35 -6.39 -1.01
C VAL A 81 -10.25 -5.18 -1.32
N GLY A 82 -10.68 -5.05 -2.57
CA GLY A 82 -11.63 -4.03 -3.02
C GLY A 82 -11.39 -2.63 -2.44
N ARG A 83 -12.40 -2.08 -1.75
CA ARG A 83 -12.34 -0.71 -1.18
C ARG A 83 -11.23 -0.51 -0.16
N ARG A 84 -10.88 -1.54 0.62
CA ARG A 84 -9.81 -1.42 1.62
C ARG A 84 -8.45 -1.32 0.95
N LEU A 85 -8.27 -2.04 -0.15
CA LEU A 85 -7.05 -1.98 -0.96
C LEU A 85 -6.89 -0.60 -1.58
N LEU A 86 -7.94 -0.07 -2.23
CA LEU A 86 -7.96 1.28 -2.79
C LEU A 86 -7.57 2.34 -1.74
N HIS A 87 -8.11 2.22 -0.53
CA HIS A 87 -7.77 3.13 0.56
C HIS A 87 -6.29 3.03 0.98
N ASP A 88 -5.71 1.83 1.05
CA ASP A 88 -4.28 1.66 1.36
C ASP A 88 -3.40 2.32 0.29
N LEU A 89 -3.71 2.12 -0.99
CA LEU A 89 -2.96 2.74 -2.10
C LEU A 89 -3.01 4.27 -2.04
N ARG A 90 -4.21 4.85 -1.85
CA ARG A 90 -4.38 6.30 -1.68
C ARG A 90 -3.64 6.85 -0.46
N GLN A 91 -3.63 6.12 0.66
CA GLN A 91 -2.85 6.51 1.83
C GLN A 91 -1.34 6.51 1.59
N ARG A 92 -0.87 5.76 0.57
CA ARG A 92 0.52 5.80 0.12
C ARG A 92 0.76 6.82 -0.98
N GLY A 93 -0.22 7.66 -1.28
CA GLY A 93 -0.11 8.72 -2.28
C GLY A 93 -0.07 8.22 -3.72
N VAL A 94 -0.48 6.97 -3.96
CA VAL A 94 -0.74 6.50 -5.34
C VAL A 94 -1.94 7.28 -5.86
N ASP A 95 -1.81 7.84 -7.06
CA ASP A 95 -2.87 8.61 -7.69
C ASP A 95 -4.09 7.75 -8.04
N GLU A 96 -5.23 8.42 -8.28
CA GLU A 96 -6.50 7.74 -8.52
C GLU A 96 -6.49 6.86 -9.77
N GLN A 97 -5.84 7.30 -10.85
CA GLN A 97 -5.83 6.58 -12.12
C GLN A 97 -5.01 5.30 -11.97
N THR A 98 -3.82 5.40 -11.37
CA THR A 98 -2.96 4.25 -11.08
C THR A 98 -3.66 3.28 -10.13
N ALA A 99 -4.29 3.76 -9.06
CA ALA A 99 -4.98 2.90 -8.12
C ALA A 99 -6.18 2.18 -8.77
N ALA A 100 -6.98 2.88 -9.57
CA ALA A 100 -8.11 2.30 -10.29
C ALA A 100 -7.66 1.20 -11.27
N LEU A 101 -6.60 1.45 -12.03
CA LEU A 101 -6.03 0.49 -12.98
C LEU A 101 -5.57 -0.78 -12.27
N VAL A 102 -4.85 -0.67 -11.14
CA VAL A 102 -4.42 -1.84 -10.35
C VAL A 102 -5.61 -2.61 -9.79
N LEU A 103 -6.68 -1.94 -9.37
CA LEU A 103 -7.90 -2.62 -8.91
C LEU A 103 -8.58 -3.40 -10.04
N GLU A 104 -8.63 -2.85 -11.25
CA GLU A 104 -9.20 -3.52 -12.41
C GLU A 104 -8.40 -4.77 -12.78
N GLU A 105 -7.06 -4.66 -12.84
CA GLU A 105 -6.17 -5.80 -13.06
C GLU A 105 -6.45 -6.92 -12.05
N ILE A 106 -6.47 -6.60 -10.76
CA ILE A 106 -6.73 -7.57 -9.69
C ILE A 106 -8.12 -8.20 -9.80
N ALA A 107 -9.14 -7.42 -10.14
CA ALA A 107 -10.49 -7.93 -10.30
C ALA A 107 -10.58 -8.93 -11.47
N THR A 108 -9.73 -8.80 -12.49
CA THR A 108 -9.66 -9.78 -13.59
C THR A 108 -8.83 -11.03 -13.23
N GLU A 109 -7.83 -10.89 -12.37
CA GLU A 109 -6.92 -11.97 -12.01
C GLU A 109 -7.42 -12.82 -10.83
N THR A 110 -8.32 -12.27 -10.01
CA THR A 110 -8.64 -12.84 -8.69
C THR A 110 -10.14 -12.90 -8.42
N ASP A 111 -10.63 -14.05 -7.97
CA ASP A 111 -11.97 -14.20 -7.43
C ASP A 111 -12.00 -13.82 -5.94
N GLU A 112 -12.67 -12.72 -5.61
CA GLU A 112 -12.83 -12.28 -4.22
C GLU A 112 -13.58 -13.33 -3.35
N ASP A 113 -14.48 -14.14 -3.90
CA ASP A 113 -15.19 -15.16 -3.13
C ASP A 113 -14.25 -16.32 -2.75
N GLU A 114 -13.35 -16.70 -3.66
CA GLU A 114 -12.29 -17.67 -3.39
C GLU A 114 -11.33 -17.15 -2.31
N LEU A 115 -10.88 -15.90 -2.41
CA LEU A 115 -10.04 -15.27 -1.39
C LEU A 115 -10.71 -15.25 -0.02
N LEU A 116 -12.02 -14.97 0.02
CA LEU A 116 -12.81 -14.92 1.24
C LEU A 116 -12.86 -16.31 1.89
N GLU A 117 -13.14 -17.35 1.10
CA GLU A 117 -13.21 -18.73 1.57
C GLU A 117 -11.85 -19.24 2.09
N VAL A 118 -10.77 -19.01 1.34
CA VAL A 118 -9.40 -19.34 1.78
C VAL A 118 -9.08 -18.65 3.11
N LEU A 119 -9.44 -17.36 3.24
CA LEU A 119 -9.17 -16.62 4.47
C LEU A 119 -10.06 -17.08 5.64
N ARG A 120 -11.31 -17.47 5.37
CA ARG A 120 -12.22 -18.08 6.34
C ARG A 120 -11.63 -19.37 6.87
N GLN A 121 -11.28 -20.31 6.00
CA GLN A 121 -10.69 -21.59 6.38
C GLN A 121 -9.40 -21.39 7.18
N ARG A 122 -8.52 -20.48 6.76
CA ARG A 122 -7.26 -20.21 7.46
C ARG A 122 -7.43 -19.60 8.87
N ARG A 123 -8.49 -18.83 9.13
CA ARG A 123 -8.64 -18.03 10.37
C ARG A 123 -9.78 -18.47 11.27
N PHE A 124 -10.76 -19.16 10.71
CA PHE A 124 -12.03 -19.51 11.33
C PHE A 124 -12.51 -20.90 10.85
N ALA A 125 -11.58 -21.86 10.69
CA ALA A 125 -11.91 -23.23 10.26
C ALA A 125 -13.05 -23.85 11.06
N ASP A 126 -13.05 -23.67 12.38
CA ASP A 126 -14.02 -24.26 13.31
C ASP A 126 -15.26 -23.37 13.55
N PHE A 127 -15.42 -22.28 12.79
CA PHE A 127 -16.55 -21.37 12.96
C PHE A 127 -17.79 -21.86 12.20
N ASP A 128 -18.80 -22.29 12.95
CA ASP A 128 -20.13 -22.61 12.47
C ASP A 128 -21.09 -21.43 12.69
N TYR A 129 -21.63 -20.86 11.61
CA TYR A 129 -22.52 -19.72 11.69
C TYR A 129 -23.85 -20.04 12.37
N ALA A 130 -24.41 -21.23 12.13
CA ALA A 130 -25.71 -21.65 12.68
C ALA A 130 -25.64 -21.82 14.21
N ARG A 131 -24.52 -22.35 14.72
CA ARG A 131 -24.30 -22.59 16.17
C ARG A 131 -23.73 -21.38 16.92
N ALA A 132 -23.12 -20.42 16.22
CA ALA A 132 -22.52 -19.26 16.86
C ALA A 132 -23.54 -18.28 17.46
N ASP A 133 -23.18 -17.65 18.58
CA ASP A 133 -23.94 -16.54 19.17
C ASP A 133 -23.76 -15.23 18.36
N GLU A 134 -24.59 -14.22 18.66
CA GLU A 134 -24.56 -12.92 17.99
C GLU A 134 -23.19 -12.20 18.12
N ARG A 135 -22.52 -12.35 19.25
CA ARG A 135 -21.22 -11.71 19.50
C ARG A 135 -20.13 -12.36 18.63
N GLN A 136 -20.12 -13.69 18.54
CA GLN A 136 -19.22 -14.48 17.70
C GLN A 136 -19.45 -14.18 16.23
N ARG A 137 -20.70 -14.18 15.76
CA ARG A 137 -21.07 -13.82 14.38
C ARG A 137 -20.57 -12.42 14.02
N ARG A 138 -20.88 -11.42 14.86
CA ARG A 138 -20.45 -10.04 14.65
C ARG A 138 -18.93 -9.90 14.59
N ARG A 139 -18.19 -10.62 15.45
CA ARG A 139 -16.73 -10.63 15.45
C ARG A 139 -16.17 -11.14 14.11
N VAL A 140 -16.69 -12.26 13.60
CA VAL A 140 -16.23 -12.86 12.35
C VAL A 140 -16.61 -11.99 11.15
N ILE A 141 -17.85 -11.50 11.08
CA ILE A 141 -18.29 -10.60 9.99
C ILE A 141 -17.41 -9.34 9.96
N ASN A 142 -17.22 -8.67 11.10
CA ASN A 142 -16.40 -7.46 11.17
C ASN A 142 -14.95 -7.68 10.79
N PHE A 143 -14.41 -8.88 11.00
CA PHE A 143 -13.06 -9.21 10.56
C PHE A 143 -12.92 -9.11 9.04
N PHE A 144 -13.90 -9.60 8.27
CA PHE A 144 -13.89 -9.53 6.81
C PHE A 144 -14.23 -8.14 6.29
N LEU A 145 -15.22 -7.46 6.89
CA LEU A 145 -15.58 -6.09 6.48
C LEU A 145 -14.41 -5.11 6.61
N ARG A 146 -13.61 -5.22 7.68
CA ARG A 146 -12.40 -4.39 7.87
C ARG A 146 -11.31 -4.63 6.82
N ARG A 147 -11.38 -5.76 6.11
CA ARG A 147 -10.48 -6.12 4.99
C ARG A 147 -11.03 -5.72 3.64
N GLY A 148 -12.27 -5.22 3.57
CA GLY A 148 -12.86 -4.69 2.35
C GLY A 148 -13.86 -5.61 1.65
N PHE A 149 -14.08 -6.83 2.17
CA PHE A 149 -15.09 -7.73 1.61
C PHE A 149 -16.49 -7.14 1.78
N ALA A 150 -17.33 -7.28 0.75
CA ALA A 150 -18.71 -6.83 0.78
C ALA A 150 -19.57 -7.69 1.72
N LEU A 151 -20.46 -7.07 2.49
CA LEU A 151 -21.28 -7.75 3.51
C LEU A 151 -22.10 -8.91 2.92
N ASN A 152 -22.69 -8.71 1.74
CA ASN A 152 -23.48 -9.75 1.06
C ASN A 152 -22.63 -11.00 0.74
N ARG A 153 -21.40 -10.82 0.24
CA ARG A 153 -20.46 -11.94 -0.04
C ARG A 153 -20.05 -12.64 1.25
N VAL A 154 -19.70 -11.88 2.30
CA VAL A 154 -19.36 -12.43 3.63
C VAL A 154 -20.50 -13.28 4.18
N LEU A 155 -21.74 -12.78 4.15
CA LEU A 155 -22.89 -13.53 4.64
C LEU A 155 -23.19 -14.76 3.79
N ALA A 156 -23.05 -14.68 2.47
CA ALA A 156 -23.25 -15.82 1.58
C ALA A 156 -22.26 -16.95 1.88
N VAL A 157 -20.99 -16.62 2.09
CA VAL A 157 -19.95 -17.61 2.41
C VAL A 157 -20.13 -18.19 3.82
N LEU A 158 -20.36 -17.34 4.83
CA LEU A 158 -20.50 -17.82 6.21
C LEU A 158 -21.77 -18.66 6.44
N LYS A 159 -22.82 -18.48 5.62
CA LYS A 159 -24.08 -19.24 5.71
C LYS A 159 -24.12 -20.45 4.78
N LYS A 160 -23.03 -20.77 4.07
CA LYS A 160 -23.01 -21.84 3.06
C LYS A 160 -22.94 -23.25 3.67
N GLU A 161 -23.26 -23.40 4.95
CA GLU A 161 -23.28 -24.65 5.72
C GLU A 161 -24.67 -24.87 6.34
#